data_AF-A0A2T4MWQ9-F1
#
_entry.id   AF-A0A2T4MWQ9-F1
#
_cell.length_a   1.000
_cell.length_b   1.000
_cell.length_c   1.000
_cell.angle_alpha   90.00
_cell.angle_beta   90.00
_cell.angle_gamma   90.00
#
_symmetry.space_group_name_H-M   'P 1'
#
loop_
_entity.id
_entity.type
_entity.pdbx_description
1 polymer ?
#
loop_
_entity_poly.entity_id
_entity_poly.type
_entity_poly.pdbx_seq_one_letter_code
_entity_poly.pdbx_strand_id
1 'polypeptide(L)'
;MRSGCNTNPHLIRIIDFVLEGIMDFDKYKNKLPYPDRENFERIDFGKIGIRTERFAAKDFLSSIRAVPELRDESVVKALARDMTSKEIMETLSKYGFMCRSSFDQINYDLAVEKYYDHSRELQKLFEADLLVECGVDDIPAHLTEPFLSMALDEAKSYGHNGIACKFSLLMQAAAPLIDAYRASRVSAV
;
A
#
# COMPACT_ATOMS: atom_id res chain seq x y z
N MET A 1 18.32 -2.28 27.95
CA MET A 1 19.41 -1.90 27.05
C MET A 1 18.81 -1.45 25.73
N ARG A 2 18.70 -0.14 25.49
CA ARG A 2 18.26 0.43 24.21
C ARG A 2 19.52 0.72 23.41
N SER A 3 19.74 -0.01 22.32
CA SER A 3 20.81 0.30 21.39
C SER A 3 20.49 1.65 20.76
N GLY A 4 21.28 2.67 21.10
CA GLY A 4 21.16 4.00 20.52
C GLY A 4 21.48 3.92 19.04
N CYS A 5 20.48 4.17 18.22
CA CYS A 5 20.68 4.49 16.82
C CYS A 5 21.44 5.82 16.78
N ASN A 6 22.77 5.74 16.70
CA ASN A 6 23.65 6.88 16.66
C ASN A 6 23.62 7.41 15.22
N THR A 7 22.51 8.08 14.86
CA THR A 7 22.39 8.79 13.61
C THR A 7 23.31 9.99 13.68
N ASN A 8 24.48 9.85 13.04
CA ASN A 8 25.46 10.92 12.96
C ASN A 8 24.79 12.15 12.29
N PRO A 9 24.66 13.30 12.97
CA PRO A 9 23.97 14.48 12.43
C PRO A 9 24.62 15.03 11.16
N HIS A 10 25.89 14.67 10.89
CA HIS A 10 26.55 14.95 9.61
C HIS A 10 26.03 14.08 8.45
N LEU A 11 25.60 12.84 8.72
CA LEU A 11 24.98 11.98 7.71
C LEU A 11 23.59 12.50 7.33
N ILE A 12 22.79 12.94 8.32
CA ILE A 12 21.46 13.54 8.08
C ILE A 12 21.58 14.81 7.23
N ARG A 13 22.58 15.66 7.49
CA ARG A 13 22.82 16.86 6.68
C ARG A 13 23.30 16.56 5.26
N ILE A 14 24.07 15.48 5.05
CA ILE A 14 24.45 15.04 3.70
C ILE A 14 23.24 14.44 2.98
N ILE A 15 22.38 13.71 3.68
CA ILE A 15 21.10 13.19 3.16
C ILE A 15 20.23 14.37 2.68
N ASP A 16 20.00 15.39 3.50
CA ASP A 16 19.19 16.56 3.11
C ASP A 16 19.83 17.38 1.97
N PHE A 17 21.16 17.56 1.99
CA PHE A 17 21.89 18.35 0.98
C PHE A 17 22.06 17.64 -0.37
N VAL A 18 22.12 16.30 -0.39
CA VAL A 18 22.15 15.51 -1.62
C VAL A 18 20.75 15.39 -2.22
N LEU A 19 19.68 15.39 -1.42
CA LEU A 19 18.32 15.07 -1.87
C LEU A 19 17.44 16.27 -2.22
N GLU A 20 17.86 17.52 -1.96
CA GLU A 20 17.21 18.72 -2.51
C GLU A 20 17.39 18.77 -4.04
N GLY A 21 16.60 17.97 -4.76
CA GLY A 21 16.47 18.05 -6.22
C GLY A 21 16.59 16.75 -7.02
N ILE A 22 16.81 15.58 -6.41
CA ILE A 22 17.07 14.34 -7.20
C ILE A 22 15.77 13.68 -7.69
N MET A 23 14.75 13.48 -6.83
CA MET A 23 13.54 12.73 -7.21
C MET A 23 12.26 13.29 -6.60
N ASP A 24 11.19 13.34 -7.40
CA ASP A 24 9.83 13.57 -6.91
C ASP A 24 9.26 12.27 -6.29
N PHE A 25 9.44 12.09 -4.98
CA PHE A 25 8.98 10.89 -4.28
C PHE A 25 7.46 10.75 -4.20
N ASP A 26 6.70 11.84 -4.39
CA ASP A 26 5.23 11.78 -4.38
C ASP A 26 4.68 11.03 -5.59
N LYS A 27 5.47 10.90 -6.67
CA LYS A 27 5.17 10.08 -7.85
C LYS A 27 5.04 8.59 -7.52
N TYR A 28 5.82 8.08 -6.56
CA TYR A 28 5.87 6.64 -6.24
C TYR A 28 4.99 6.23 -5.06
N LYS A 29 4.29 7.19 -4.44
CA LYS A 29 3.32 6.86 -3.39
C LYS A 29 2.15 6.11 -4.03
N ASN A 30 1.82 4.94 -3.49
CA ASN A 30 0.62 4.22 -3.89
C ASN A 30 -0.62 4.99 -3.42
N LYS A 31 -1.28 5.68 -4.36
CA LYS A 31 -2.51 6.45 -4.12
C LYS A 31 -3.78 5.60 -4.25
N LEU A 32 -3.64 4.34 -4.66
CA LEU A 32 -4.77 3.41 -4.69
C LEU A 32 -5.10 3.03 -3.24
N PRO A 33 -6.36 3.17 -2.79
CA PRO A 33 -6.74 2.73 -1.45
C PRO A 33 -6.60 1.21 -1.33
N TYR A 34 -6.15 0.74 -0.17
CA TYR A 34 -6.14 -0.69 0.11
C TYR A 34 -7.59 -1.22 0.12
N PRO A 35 -7.88 -2.38 -0.50
CA PRO A 35 -9.23 -2.93 -0.51
C PRO A 35 -9.64 -3.40 0.89
N ASP A 36 -10.45 -2.60 1.59
CA ASP A 36 -10.97 -3.03 2.89
C ASP A 36 -12.00 -4.15 2.71
N ARG A 37 -11.93 -5.15 3.60
CA ARG A 37 -12.78 -6.34 3.58
C ARG A 37 -14.28 -6.01 3.58
N GLU A 38 -14.68 -4.99 4.35
CA GLU A 38 -16.07 -4.54 4.47
C GLU A 38 -16.69 -4.07 3.14
N ASN A 39 -15.86 -3.67 2.16
CA ASN A 39 -16.33 -3.31 0.81
C ASN A 39 -16.84 -4.53 0.03
N PHE A 40 -16.45 -5.74 0.43
CA PHE A 40 -16.77 -7.01 -0.24
C PHE A 40 -17.68 -7.91 0.60
N GLU A 41 -18.03 -7.47 1.81
CA GLU A 41 -19.02 -8.12 2.65
C GLU A 41 -20.42 -7.60 2.31
N ARG A 42 -21.38 -8.53 2.29
CA ARG A 42 -22.80 -8.21 2.11
C ARG A 42 -23.60 -8.82 3.23
N ILE A 43 -24.60 -8.09 3.68
CA ILE A 43 -25.56 -8.52 4.69
C ILE A 43 -26.91 -8.67 3.99
N ASP A 44 -27.40 -9.91 3.95
CA ASP A 44 -28.75 -10.26 3.59
C ASP A 44 -29.61 -10.14 4.86
N PHE A 45 -30.63 -9.29 4.83
CA PHE A 45 -31.51 -8.98 5.95
C PHE A 45 -32.97 -9.14 5.55
N GLY A 46 -33.78 -9.80 6.38
CA GLY A 46 -35.22 -9.88 6.16
C GLY A 46 -36.01 -10.25 7.41
N LYS A 47 -37.26 -9.81 7.45
CA LYS A 47 -38.25 -10.27 8.44
C LYS A 47 -38.85 -11.59 7.95
N ILE A 48 -39.11 -12.52 8.85
CA ILE A 48 -39.76 -13.80 8.51
C ILE A 48 -41.10 -13.51 7.81
N GLY A 49 -41.25 -13.98 6.56
CA GLY A 49 -42.44 -13.76 5.73
C GLY A 49 -42.41 -12.52 4.82
N ILE A 50 -41.33 -11.72 4.83
CA ILE A 50 -41.12 -10.56 3.94
C ILE A 50 -39.90 -10.82 3.04
N ARG A 51 -39.82 -10.07 1.93
CA ARG A 51 -38.66 -10.03 1.03
C ARG A 51 -37.35 -9.75 1.80
N THR A 52 -36.31 -10.53 1.50
CA THR A 52 -34.94 -10.29 1.99
C THR A 52 -34.28 -9.23 1.12
N GLU A 53 -33.64 -8.24 1.74
CA GLU A 53 -32.84 -7.21 1.07
C GLU A 53 -31.35 -7.47 1.30
N ARG A 54 -30.54 -7.11 0.31
CA ARG A 54 -29.08 -7.34 0.30
C ARG A 54 -28.37 -6.01 0.25
N PHE A 55 -27.55 -5.74 1.26
CA PHE A 55 -26.80 -4.50 1.40
C PHE A 55 -25.31 -4.76 1.50
N ALA A 56 -24.49 -3.82 1.03
CA ALA A 56 -23.06 -3.82 1.35
C ALA A 56 -22.87 -3.56 2.85
N ALA A 57 -21.94 -4.27 3.48
CA ALA A 57 -21.72 -4.16 4.93
C ALA A 57 -21.27 -2.74 5.33
N LYS A 58 -20.33 -2.16 4.57
CA LYS A 58 -19.84 -0.78 4.77
C LYS A 58 -20.95 0.27 4.83
N ASP A 59 -21.96 0.14 3.98
CA ASP A 59 -23.05 1.12 3.88
C ASP A 59 -24.34 0.64 4.56
N PHE A 60 -24.30 -0.50 5.25
CA PHE A 60 -25.48 -1.21 5.75
C PHE A 60 -26.38 -0.30 6.58
N LEU A 61 -25.80 0.43 7.54
CA LEU A 61 -26.52 1.28 8.47
C LEU A 61 -27.21 2.47 7.79
N SER A 62 -26.56 3.04 6.78
CA SER A 62 -27.14 4.13 5.99
C SER A 62 -28.26 3.60 5.10
N SER A 63 -28.05 2.44 4.50
CA SER A 63 -28.98 1.80 3.57
C SER A 63 -30.24 1.33 4.27
N ILE A 64 -30.13 0.64 5.41
CA ILE A 64 -31.30 0.13 6.15
C ILE A 64 -32.17 1.26 6.73
N ARG A 65 -31.56 2.39 7.13
CA ARG A 65 -32.30 3.59 7.60
C ARG A 65 -33.02 4.32 6.47
N ALA A 66 -32.58 4.13 5.23
CA ALA A 66 -33.22 4.71 4.06
C ALA A 66 -34.44 3.91 3.60
N VAL A 67 -34.59 2.65 4.04
CA VAL A 67 -35.78 1.83 3.77
C VAL A 67 -36.96 2.34 4.62
N PRO A 68 -38.01 2.92 4.00
CA PRO A 68 -39.11 3.55 4.73
C PRO A 68 -39.81 2.60 5.71
N GLU A 69 -39.97 1.33 5.35
CA GLU A 69 -40.67 0.30 6.12
C GLU A 69 -39.90 -0.13 7.38
N LEU A 70 -38.59 0.10 7.42
CA LEU A 70 -37.71 -0.35 8.51
C LEU A 70 -37.23 0.79 9.39
N ARG A 71 -37.34 2.04 8.91
CA ARG A 71 -36.75 3.22 9.54
C ARG A 71 -37.12 3.40 11.01
N ASP A 72 -38.35 3.07 11.39
CA ASP A 72 -38.88 3.24 12.75
C ASP A 72 -38.84 1.98 13.63
N GLU A 73 -38.42 0.84 13.07
CA GLU A 73 -38.29 -0.43 13.77
C GLU A 73 -37.25 -0.33 14.91
N SER A 74 -37.52 -0.99 16.04
CA SER A 74 -36.66 -0.94 17.23
C SER A 74 -35.24 -1.46 16.94
N VAL A 75 -35.12 -2.40 16.00
CA VAL A 75 -33.82 -2.94 15.57
C VAL A 75 -32.94 -1.87 14.90
N VAL A 76 -33.52 -0.99 14.08
CA VAL A 76 -32.77 0.05 13.36
C VAL A 76 -32.29 1.14 14.30
N LYS A 77 -33.05 1.40 15.38
CA LYS A 77 -32.65 2.30 16.46
C LYS A 77 -31.53 1.72 17.33
N ALA A 78 -31.47 0.40 17.47
CA ALA A 78 -30.44 -0.29 18.25
C ALA A 78 -29.08 -0.41 17.52
N LEU A 79 -29.04 -0.21 16.20
CA LEU A 79 -27.81 -0.24 15.41
C LEU A 79 -27.04 1.08 15.55
N ALA A 80 -25.87 1.04 16.21
CA ALA A 80 -24.95 2.17 16.34
C ALA A 80 -24.08 2.35 15.08
N ARG A 81 -23.55 3.57 14.85
CA ARG A 81 -22.84 3.95 13.61
C ARG A 81 -21.50 3.25 13.42
N ASP A 82 -20.91 2.76 14.49
CA ASP A 82 -19.57 2.20 14.61
C ASP A 82 -19.57 0.68 14.81
N MET A 83 -20.72 0.02 14.63
CA MET A 83 -20.82 -1.43 14.72
C MET A 83 -20.13 -2.13 13.54
N THR A 84 -19.35 -3.15 13.86
CA THR A 84 -18.79 -4.10 12.88
C THR A 84 -19.89 -4.95 12.24
N SER A 85 -19.61 -5.56 11.08
CA SER A 85 -20.51 -6.53 10.42
C SER A 85 -21.03 -7.61 11.37
N LYS A 86 -20.16 -8.10 12.27
CA LYS A 86 -20.51 -9.12 13.26
C LYS A 86 -21.50 -8.60 14.30
N GLU A 87 -21.28 -7.41 14.86
CA GLU A 87 -22.17 -6.81 15.85
C GLU A 87 -23.54 -6.45 15.26
N ILE A 88 -23.55 -6.01 13.99
CA ILE A 88 -24.79 -5.81 13.22
C ILE A 88 -25.56 -7.14 13.16
N MET A 89 -24.93 -8.22 12.71
CA MET A 89 -25.56 -9.55 12.59
C MET A 89 -26.11 -10.08 13.92
N GLU A 90 -25.35 -9.94 15.01
CA GLU A 90 -25.79 -10.33 16.35
C GLU A 90 -26.99 -9.51 16.81
N THR A 91 -26.99 -8.21 16.54
CA THR A 91 -28.11 -7.32 16.88
C THR A 91 -29.36 -7.69 16.09
N LEU A 92 -29.24 -7.87 14.77
CA LEU A 92 -30.36 -8.29 13.93
C LEU A 92 -30.98 -9.61 14.40
N SER A 93 -30.14 -10.58 14.76
CA SER A 93 -30.57 -11.89 15.29
C SER A 93 -31.31 -11.75 16.63
N LYS A 94 -30.82 -10.90 17.56
CA LYS A 94 -31.46 -10.64 18.86
C LYS A 94 -32.88 -10.10 18.72
N TYR A 95 -33.15 -9.31 17.67
CA TYR A 95 -34.47 -8.76 17.39
C TYR A 95 -35.35 -9.68 16.51
N GLY A 96 -34.93 -10.93 16.28
CA GLY A 96 -35.73 -11.93 15.56
C GLY A 96 -35.71 -11.79 14.04
N PHE A 97 -34.78 -11.02 13.48
CA PHE A 97 -34.60 -10.92 12.03
C PHE A 97 -33.72 -12.06 11.51
N MET A 98 -34.06 -12.57 10.32
CA MET A 98 -33.16 -13.46 9.60
C MET A 98 -32.08 -12.63 8.93
N CYS A 99 -30.82 -12.89 9.30
CA CYS A 99 -29.68 -12.26 8.67
C CYS A 99 -28.64 -13.29 8.23
N ARG A 100 -28.03 -13.08 7.06
CA ARG A 100 -26.89 -13.86 6.56
C ARG A 100 -25.82 -12.91 6.05
N SER A 101 -24.57 -13.16 6.39
CA SER A 101 -23.42 -12.47 5.79
C SER A 101 -22.83 -13.32 4.67
N SER A 102 -22.48 -12.68 3.56
CA SER A 102 -21.70 -13.30 2.49
C SER A 102 -20.49 -12.44 2.19
N PHE A 103 -19.40 -13.07 1.76
CA PHE A 103 -18.16 -12.40 1.40
C PHE A 103 -17.81 -12.74 -0.05
N ASP A 104 -17.60 -11.71 -0.85
CA ASP A 104 -17.18 -11.86 -2.24
C ASP A 104 -15.66 -12.05 -2.31
N GLN A 105 -15.22 -13.26 -1.96
CA GLN A 105 -13.80 -13.63 -1.91
C GLN A 105 -13.11 -13.39 -3.26
N ILE A 106 -13.77 -13.72 -4.37
CA ILE A 106 -13.19 -13.60 -5.71
C ILE A 106 -12.89 -12.14 -6.03
N ASN A 107 -13.86 -11.23 -5.84
CA ASN A 107 -13.64 -9.82 -6.13
C ASN A 107 -12.68 -9.15 -5.13
N TYR A 108 -12.66 -9.61 -3.87
CA TYR A 108 -11.69 -9.16 -2.89
C TYR A 108 -10.26 -9.52 -3.30
N ASP A 109 -10.03 -10.78 -3.67
CA ASP A 109 -8.72 -11.27 -4.09
C ASP A 109 -8.24 -10.54 -5.35
N LEU A 110 -9.12 -10.30 -6.32
CA LEU A 110 -8.80 -9.51 -7.52
C LEU A 110 -8.43 -8.05 -7.19
N ALA A 111 -9.13 -7.43 -6.23
CA ALA A 111 -8.81 -6.07 -5.80
C ALA A 111 -7.47 -6.00 -5.05
N VAL A 112 -7.16 -7.00 -4.23
CA VAL A 112 -5.88 -7.14 -3.53
C VAL A 112 -4.75 -7.35 -4.53
N GLU A 113 -4.93 -8.24 -5.51
CA GLU A 113 -3.98 -8.48 -6.58
C GLU A 113 -3.67 -7.19 -7.34
N LYS A 114 -4.72 -6.47 -7.78
CA LYS A 114 -4.58 -5.18 -8.47
C LYS A 114 -3.83 -4.14 -7.63
N TYR A 115 -4.06 -4.09 -6.32
CA TYR A 115 -3.35 -3.19 -5.42
C TYR A 115 -1.86 -3.51 -5.37
N TYR A 116 -1.51 -4.80 -5.23
CA TYR A 116 -0.11 -5.22 -5.20
C TYR A 116 0.58 -5.10 -6.56
N ASP A 117 -0.12 -5.37 -7.66
CA ASP A 117 0.39 -5.11 -9.02
C ASP A 117 0.76 -3.65 -9.19
N HIS A 118 -0.16 -2.74 -8.85
CA HIS A 118 0.11 -1.32 -8.94
C HIS A 118 1.28 -0.89 -8.04
N SER A 119 1.35 -1.42 -6.82
CA SER A 119 2.48 -1.15 -5.92
C SER A 119 3.82 -1.64 -6.51
N ARG A 120 3.83 -2.79 -7.19
CA ARG A 120 5.02 -3.32 -7.87
C ARG A 120 5.41 -2.48 -9.08
N GLU A 121 4.45 -1.98 -9.84
CA GLU A 121 4.70 -1.06 -10.96
C GLU A 121 5.36 0.23 -10.48
N LEU A 122 4.83 0.83 -9.39
CA LEU A 122 5.42 2.03 -8.80
C LEU A 122 6.85 1.78 -8.29
N GLN A 123 7.10 0.62 -7.68
CA GLN A 123 8.44 0.22 -7.25
C GLN A 123 9.41 0.12 -8.44
N LYS A 124 9.00 -0.51 -9.54
CA LYS A 124 9.83 -0.62 -10.75
C LYS A 124 10.13 0.74 -11.36
N LEU A 125 9.15 1.65 -11.38
CA LEU A 125 9.36 3.03 -11.85
C LEU A 125 10.34 3.78 -10.96
N PHE A 126 10.21 3.61 -9.64
CA PHE A 126 11.15 4.18 -8.68
C PHE A 126 12.59 3.68 -8.91
N GLU A 127 12.77 2.37 -9.04
CA GLU A 127 14.08 1.76 -9.30
C GLU A 127 14.69 2.22 -10.63
N ALA A 128 13.88 2.31 -11.69
CA ALA A 128 14.34 2.77 -13.00
C ALA A 128 14.78 4.25 -12.96
N ASP A 129 13.96 5.12 -12.38
CA ASP A 129 14.30 6.55 -12.25
C ASP A 129 15.54 6.72 -11.35
N LEU A 130 15.68 5.91 -10.30
CA LEU A 130 16.84 5.93 -9.42
C LEU A 130 18.16 5.55 -10.14
N LEU A 131 18.11 4.58 -11.07
CA LEU A 131 19.28 4.24 -11.89
C LEU A 131 19.68 5.41 -12.81
N VAL A 132 18.71 6.12 -13.39
CA VAL A 132 18.94 7.31 -14.23
C VAL A 132 19.54 8.45 -13.41
N GLU A 133 18.98 8.74 -12.25
CA GLU A 133 19.46 9.81 -11.37
C GLU A 133 20.88 9.56 -10.84
N CYS A 134 21.22 8.29 -10.58
CA CYS A 134 22.59 7.91 -10.25
C CYS A 134 23.50 7.82 -11.47
N GLY A 135 22.97 8.02 -12.68
CA GLY A 135 23.70 7.93 -13.95
C GLY A 135 24.31 6.56 -14.15
N VAL A 136 23.56 5.48 -13.90
CA VAL A 136 23.99 4.08 -14.08
C VAL A 136 22.96 3.25 -14.85
N ASP A 137 22.03 3.89 -15.53
CA ASP A 137 21.02 3.26 -16.39
C ASP A 137 21.63 2.54 -17.61
N ASP A 138 22.83 2.94 -18.03
CA ASP A 138 23.63 2.28 -19.07
C ASP A 138 24.38 1.02 -18.59
N ILE A 139 24.45 0.82 -17.27
CA ILE A 139 25.17 -0.29 -16.64
C ILE A 139 24.26 -1.51 -16.56
N PRO A 140 24.73 -2.71 -16.95
CA PRO A 140 23.93 -3.94 -16.86
C PRO A 140 23.37 -4.18 -15.45
N ALA A 141 22.09 -4.57 -15.38
CA ALA A 141 21.38 -4.77 -14.12
C ALA A 141 22.12 -5.67 -13.12
N HIS A 142 22.75 -6.77 -13.57
CA HIS A 142 23.48 -7.67 -12.69
C HIS A 142 24.67 -7.02 -11.95
N LEU A 143 25.16 -5.86 -12.41
CA LEU A 143 26.22 -5.09 -11.74
C LEU A 143 25.67 -4.05 -10.76
N THR A 144 24.46 -3.53 -11.00
CA THR A 144 23.81 -2.51 -10.17
C THR A 144 22.85 -3.12 -9.12
N GLU A 145 22.29 -4.30 -9.41
CA GLU A 145 21.33 -5.04 -8.58
C GLU A 145 21.84 -5.37 -7.16
N PRO A 146 23.12 -5.74 -6.94
CA PRO A 146 23.62 -5.97 -5.58
C PRO A 146 23.56 -4.70 -4.71
N PHE A 147 23.89 -3.54 -5.30
CA PHE A 147 23.85 -2.26 -4.60
C PHE A 147 22.41 -1.81 -4.33
N LEU A 148 21.52 -2.01 -5.30
CA LEU A 148 20.10 -1.71 -5.16
C LEU A 148 19.46 -2.59 -4.08
N SER A 149 19.77 -3.89 -4.07
CA SER A 149 19.29 -4.83 -3.05
C SER A 149 19.76 -4.44 -1.65
N MET A 150 21.03 -4.05 -1.49
CA MET A 150 21.55 -3.52 -0.23
C MET A 150 20.81 -2.25 0.23
N ALA A 151 20.56 -1.31 -0.69
CA ALA A 151 19.83 -0.10 -0.38
C ALA A 151 18.39 -0.38 0.04
N LEU A 152 17.71 -1.31 -0.65
CA LEU A 152 16.35 -1.74 -0.33
C LEU A 152 16.27 -2.40 1.06
N ASP A 153 17.20 -3.30 1.39
CA ASP A 153 17.18 -4.02 2.67
C ASP A 153 17.43 -3.12 3.87
N GLU A 154 18.39 -2.20 3.78
CA GLU A 154 18.71 -1.28 4.87
C GLU A 154 17.65 -0.18 5.05
N ALA A 155 17.01 0.25 3.98
CA ALA A 155 16.09 1.38 4.00
C ALA A 155 14.61 1.03 4.12
N LYS A 156 14.24 -0.25 4.35
CA LYS A 156 12.84 -0.68 4.57
C LYS A 156 12.08 0.17 5.59
N SER A 157 12.78 0.74 6.57
CA SER A 157 12.19 1.59 7.63
C SER A 157 12.12 3.08 7.28
N TYR A 158 12.81 3.53 6.23
CA TYR A 158 13.00 4.96 5.88
C TYR A 158 12.30 5.36 4.56
N GLY A 159 11.63 4.42 3.89
CA GLY A 159 10.91 4.66 2.64
C GLY A 159 11.82 4.99 1.45
N HIS A 160 11.21 5.43 0.34
CA HIS A 160 11.93 5.71 -0.92
C HIS A 160 13.11 6.69 -0.76
N ASN A 161 12.98 7.68 0.12
CA ASN A 161 14.06 8.65 0.36
C ASN A 161 15.33 7.98 0.93
N GLY A 162 15.17 7.09 1.91
CA GLY A 162 16.29 6.35 2.48
C GLY A 162 16.96 5.42 1.46
N ILE A 163 16.16 4.78 0.60
CA ILE A 163 16.66 3.92 -0.47
C ILE A 163 17.51 4.74 -1.46
N ALA A 164 16.96 5.86 -1.96
CA ALA A 164 17.62 6.70 -2.95
C ALA A 164 18.96 7.25 -2.43
N CYS A 165 19.00 7.72 -1.18
CA CYS A 165 20.24 8.21 -0.60
C CYS A 165 21.30 7.10 -0.47
N LYS A 166 20.91 5.93 0.06
CA LYS A 166 21.87 4.83 0.25
C LYS A 166 22.43 4.36 -1.08
N PHE A 167 21.57 4.19 -2.08
CA PHE A 167 21.98 3.78 -3.41
C PHE A 167 22.93 4.81 -4.04
N SER A 168 22.62 6.11 -3.94
CA SER A 168 23.49 7.18 -4.43
C SER A 168 24.90 7.13 -3.81
N LEU A 169 24.99 6.93 -2.49
CA LEU A 169 26.28 6.79 -1.80
C LEU A 169 27.06 5.55 -2.25
N LEU A 170 26.36 4.44 -2.50
CA LEU A 170 26.96 3.22 -3.02
C LEU A 170 27.50 3.43 -4.45
N MET A 171 26.76 4.14 -5.30
CA MET A 171 27.20 4.46 -6.67
C MET A 171 28.39 5.42 -6.68
N GLN A 172 28.42 6.42 -5.79
CA GLN A 172 29.59 7.29 -5.62
C GLN A 172 30.84 6.49 -5.19
N ALA A 173 30.70 5.55 -4.27
CA ALA A 173 31.81 4.68 -3.86
C ALA A 173 32.25 3.73 -4.98
N ALA A 174 31.32 3.31 -5.84
CA ALA A 174 31.57 2.42 -6.97
C ALA A 174 32.03 3.15 -8.25
N ALA A 175 32.06 4.48 -8.26
CA ALA A 175 32.39 5.29 -9.44
C ALA A 175 33.66 4.82 -10.20
N PRO A 176 34.78 4.48 -9.53
CA PRO A 176 35.97 4.00 -10.24
C PRO A 176 35.74 2.70 -11.02
N LEU A 177 34.89 1.80 -10.51
CA LEU A 177 34.54 0.54 -11.18
C LEU A 177 33.61 0.78 -12.37
N ILE A 178 32.65 1.69 -12.20
CA ILE A 178 31.70 2.11 -13.25
C ILE A 178 32.47 2.75 -14.41
N ASP A 179 33.40 3.66 -14.11
CA ASP A 179 34.22 4.33 -15.11
C ASP A 179 35.15 3.35 -15.84
N ALA A 180 35.76 2.41 -15.11
CA ALA A 180 36.57 1.35 -15.71
C ALA A 180 35.74 0.46 -16.65
N TYR A 181 34.51 0.11 -16.26
CA TYR A 181 33.59 -0.64 -17.12
C TYR A 181 33.27 0.13 -18.41
N ARG A 182 32.91 1.41 -18.30
CA ARG A 182 32.62 2.26 -19.47
C ARG A 182 33.83 2.39 -20.41
N ALA A 183 35.02 2.61 -19.86
CA ALA A 183 36.26 2.70 -20.64
C ALA A 183 36.58 1.38 -21.38
N SER A 184 36.28 0.23 -20.76
CA SER A 184 36.48 -1.09 -21.38
C SER A 184 35.56 -1.32 -22.59
N ARG A 185 34.36 -0.73 -22.60
CA ARG A 185 33.42 -0.81 -23.72
C ARG A 185 33.84 0.05 -24.91
N VAL A 186 34.39 1.24 -24.65
CA VAL A 186 34.87 2.14 -25.73
C VAL A 186 36.10 1.54 -26.42
N SER A 187 36.92 0.79 -25.70
CA SER A 187 38.12 0.14 -26.25
C SER A 187 37.84 -1.17 -27.01
N ALA A 188 36.60 -1.67 -26.97
CA ALA A 188 36.16 -2.89 -27.63
C ALA A 188 35.44 -2.63 -28.98
N VAL A 189 35.46 -1.38 -29.47
CA VAL A 189 34.90 -0.94 -30.76
C VAL A 189 36.03 -0.63 -31.73
#